data_AF-A0A0B1TPZ6-F1
#
_entry.id   AF-A0A0B1TPZ6-F1
#
_cell.length_a   1.000
_cell.length_b   1.000
_cell.length_c   1.000
_cell.angle_alpha   90.00
_cell.angle_beta   90.00
_cell.angle_gamma   90.00
#
_symmetry.space_group_name_H-M   'P 1'
#
loop_
_entity.id
_entity.type
_entity.pdbx_description
1 polymer ?
#
loop_
_entity_poly.entity_id
_entity_poly.type
_entity_poly.pdbx_seq_one_letter_code
_entity_poly.pdbx_strand_id
1 'polypeptide(L)'
;MQLKKGNRLPPLSPKLLLKAKDKAPEAIPLLNKLVSVLSLSPKEIIEEEKRSRSVVISGLPEPSNDMPAFERQTVFIGKSMTEAERSRHKELRAEANRRNQMEYQGNKVYVVYRDMVIKSGDIPAWKTSFQKTKENPSPNN
;
A
#
# COMPACT_ATOMS: atom_id res chain seq x y z
N MET A 1 -11.97 20.63 6.48
CA MET A 1 -10.56 20.38 6.11
C MET A 1 -9.79 20.04 7.38
N GLN A 2 -9.72 18.76 7.76
CA GLN A 2 -9.04 18.36 9.00
C GLN A 2 -7.55 18.22 8.72
N LEU A 3 -6.76 19.14 9.26
CA LEU A 3 -5.30 19.08 9.27
C LEU A 3 -4.89 17.79 10.00
N LYS A 4 -4.20 16.88 9.28
CA LYS A 4 -3.56 15.71 9.88
C LYS A 4 -2.66 16.20 11.00
N LYS A 5 -3.04 15.96 12.26
CA LYS A 5 -2.19 16.23 13.42
C LYS A 5 -0.91 15.43 13.21
N GLY A 6 0.19 16.12 12.89
CA GLY A 6 1.51 15.51 12.82
C GLY A 6 1.74 14.70 14.08
N ASN A 7 2.28 13.48 13.92
CA ASN A 7 2.60 12.54 14.99
C ASN A 7 3.36 13.28 16.11
N ARG A 8 2.63 13.72 17.13
CA ARG A 8 3.26 14.30 18.32
C ARG A 8 3.91 13.14 19.03
N LEU A 9 5.24 13.21 19.12
CA LEU A 9 6.06 12.29 19.90
C LEU A 9 5.41 12.11 21.28
N PRO A 10 5.23 10.88 21.77
CA PRO A 10 4.90 10.70 23.17
C PRO A 10 6.02 11.37 23.99
N PRO A 11 5.68 12.22 24.97
CA PRO A 11 6.71 12.81 25.80
C PRO A 11 7.53 11.69 26.45
N LEU A 12 8.85 11.88 26.50
CA LEU A 12 9.74 11.10 27.37
C LEU A 12 9.06 10.91 28.72
N SER A 13 9.20 9.72 29.30
CA SER A 13 8.57 9.43 30.59
C SER A 13 8.87 10.58 31.56
N PRO A 14 7.86 11.21 32.18
CA PRO A 14 8.04 12.44 32.95
C PRO A 14 9.15 12.33 34.01
N LYS A 15 9.37 11.10 34.51
CA LYS A 15 10.42 10.76 35.48
C LYS A 15 11.85 10.91 34.94
N LEU A 16 12.11 10.56 33.68
CA LEU A 16 13.46 10.65 33.08
C LEU A 16 13.81 12.10 32.74
N LEU A 17 12.85 12.85 32.18
CA LEU A 17 13.02 14.28 31.89
C LEU A 17 13.28 15.10 33.16
N LEU A 18 12.56 14.78 34.24
CA LEU A 18 12.72 15.46 35.52
C LEU A 18 14.10 15.19 36.14
N LYS A 19 14.55 13.92 36.17
CA LYS A 19 15.89 13.57 36.66
C LYS A 19 17.02 14.16 35.81
N ALA A 20 16.85 14.22 34.50
CA ALA A 20 17.85 14.80 33.60
C ALA A 20 17.97 16.32 33.82
N LYS A 21 16.86 17.04 34.05
CA LYS A 21 16.90 18.47 34.38
C LYS A 21 17.71 18.77 35.64
N ASP A 22 17.58 17.92 36.66
CA ASP A 22 18.23 18.15 37.95
C ASP A 22 19.70 17.68 37.99
N LYS A 23 20.05 16.64 37.21
CA LYS A 23 21.37 15.98 37.32
C LYS A 23 22.28 16.15 36.11
N ALA A 24 21.73 16.41 34.93
CA ALA A 24 22.48 16.51 33.67
C ALA A 24 21.66 17.26 32.60
N PRO A 25 21.43 18.57 32.77
CA PRO A 25 20.63 19.37 31.84
C PRO A 25 21.20 19.38 30.40
N GLU A 26 22.52 19.25 30.27
CA GLU A 26 23.24 19.12 29.00
C GLU A 26 22.90 17.83 28.23
N ALA A 27 22.35 16.80 28.90
CA ALA A 27 21.93 15.56 28.25
C ALA A 27 20.53 15.65 27.61
N ILE A 28 19.75 16.69 27.93
CA ILE A 28 18.37 16.87 27.41
C ILE A 28 18.33 16.96 25.87
N PRO A 29 19.20 17.74 25.19
CA PRO A 29 19.23 17.79 23.74
C PRO A 29 19.55 16.43 23.09
N LEU A 30 20.48 15.67 23.69
CA LEU A 30 20.83 14.32 23.26
C LEU A 30 19.65 13.36 23.42
N LEU A 31 18.95 13.42 24.54
CA LEU A 31 17.79 12.58 24.81
C LEU A 31 16.63 12.87 23.85
N ASN A 32 16.37 14.14 23.54
CA ASN A 32 15.39 14.52 22.52
C ASN A 32 15.78 14.02 21.12
N LYS A 33 17.07 14.09 20.76
CA LYS A 33 17.59 13.56 19.50
C LYS A 33 17.50 12.03 19.44
N LEU A 34 17.74 11.34 20.55
CA LEU A 34 17.58 9.89 20.63
C LEU A 34 16.12 9.49 20.46
N VAL A 35 15.19 10.20 21.12
CA VAL A 35 13.75 9.96 20.98
C VAL A 35 13.30 10.17 19.55
N SER A 36 13.76 11.22 18.85
CA SER A 36 13.37 11.42 17.46
C SER A 36 13.86 10.29 16.55
N VAL A 37 15.05 9.74 16.78
CA VAL A 37 15.58 8.57 16.05
C VAL A 37 14.80 7.30 16.37
N LEU A 38 14.51 7.04 17.64
CA LEU A 38 13.80 5.83 18.09
C LEU A 38 12.29 5.86 17.84
N SER A 39 11.73 7.04 17.54
CA SER A 39 10.30 7.22 17.25
C SER A 39 9.93 6.92 15.81
N LEU A 40 10.91 6.58 14.96
CA LEU A 40 10.62 5.86 13.73
C LEU A 40 9.90 4.58 14.13
N SER A 41 8.67 4.38 13.66
CA SER A 41 7.84 3.21 13.88
C SER A 41 8.57 1.97 13.34
N PRO A 42 9.33 1.21 14.15
CA PRO A 42 10.20 0.15 13.61
C PRO A 42 9.35 -0.94 12.96
N LYS A 43 8.12 -1.10 13.45
CA LYS A 43 7.09 -1.96 12.87
C LYS A 43 6.75 -1.58 11.43
N GLU A 44 6.59 -0.31 11.10
CA GLU A 44 6.22 0.10 9.73
C GLU A 44 7.39 -0.11 8.77
N ILE A 45 8.62 0.14 9.21
CA ILE A 45 9.82 -0.10 8.40
C ILE A 45 9.97 -1.60 8.10
N ILE A 46 9.85 -2.45 9.12
CA ILE A 46 9.95 -3.90 8.97
C ILE A 46 8.79 -4.43 8.12
N GLU A 47 7.58 -3.94 8.35
CA GLU A 47 6.41 -4.39 7.58
C GLU A 47 6.49 -3.92 6.13
N GLU A 48 6.97 -2.71 5.84
CA GLU A 48 7.19 -2.26 4.46
C GLU A 48 8.26 -3.09 3.75
N GLU A 49 9.36 -3.41 4.44
CA GLU A 49 10.41 -4.28 3.92
C GLU A 49 9.90 -5.69 3.63
N LYS A 50 9.20 -6.33 4.58
CA LYS A 50 8.58 -7.64 4.40
C LYS A 50 7.51 -7.61 3.31
N ARG A 51 6.79 -6.49 3.19
CA ARG A 51 5.74 -6.32 2.19
C ARG A 51 6.29 -6.17 0.78
N SER A 52 7.39 -5.45 0.62
CA SER A 52 8.10 -5.31 -0.67
C SER A 52 8.56 -6.66 -1.24
N ARG A 53 8.78 -7.66 -0.36
CA ARG A 53 9.21 -9.02 -0.72
C ARG A 53 8.10 -10.07 -0.68
N SER A 54 6.90 -9.74 -0.21
CA SER A 54 5.81 -10.73 -0.07
C SER A 54 4.80 -10.64 -1.21
N VAL A 55 4.31 -11.82 -1.60
CA VAL A 55 3.24 -11.98 -2.57
C VAL A 55 1.99 -12.54 -1.89
N VAL A 56 0.83 -12.15 -2.37
CA VAL A 56 -0.46 -12.69 -1.95
C VAL A 56 -0.89 -13.73 -2.97
N ILE A 57 -1.23 -14.92 -2.50
CA ILE A 57 -1.72 -16.02 -3.30
C ILE A 57 -3.19 -16.23 -2.94
N SER A 58 -4.09 -16.15 -3.92
CA SER A 58 -5.53 -16.37 -3.71
C SER A 58 -6.15 -17.24 -4.80
N GLY A 59 -7.32 -17.82 -4.50
CA GLY A 59 -8.04 -18.68 -5.44
C GLY A 59 -7.57 -20.13 -5.49
N LEU A 60 -6.77 -20.57 -4.52
CA LEU A 60 -6.39 -21.97 -4.35
C LEU A 60 -7.50 -22.71 -3.59
N PRO A 61 -8.25 -23.63 -4.21
CA PRO A 61 -9.06 -24.57 -3.44
C PRO A 61 -8.15 -25.48 -2.63
N GLU A 62 -8.60 -25.91 -1.45
CA GLU A 62 -7.89 -26.95 -0.70
C GLU A 62 -7.84 -28.20 -1.56
N PRO A 63 -6.63 -28.74 -1.81
CA PRO A 63 -6.51 -29.84 -2.74
C PRO A 63 -7.08 -31.13 -2.15
N SER A 64 -7.89 -31.85 -2.92
CA SER A 64 -8.21 -33.24 -2.62
C SER A 64 -6.97 -34.13 -2.81
N ASN A 65 -6.91 -35.25 -2.09
CA ASN A 65 -5.77 -36.18 -2.16
C ASN A 65 -5.54 -36.75 -3.57
N ASP A 66 -6.58 -36.77 -4.41
CA ASP A 66 -6.55 -37.35 -5.76
C ASP A 66 -6.28 -36.31 -6.87
N MET A 67 -6.17 -35.02 -6.55
CA MET A 67 -6.03 -33.96 -7.57
C MET A 67 -4.59 -33.87 -8.10
N PRO A 68 -4.37 -34.03 -9.42
CA PRO A 68 -3.04 -33.89 -10.03
C PRO A 68 -2.50 -32.46 -9.93
N ALA A 69 -1.17 -32.32 -9.89
CA ALA A 69 -0.50 -31.05 -9.59
C ALA A 69 -0.83 -29.90 -10.56
N PHE A 70 -1.13 -30.20 -11.82
CA PHE A 70 -1.42 -29.19 -12.85
C PHE A 70 -2.83 -28.58 -12.73
N GLU A 71 -3.80 -29.31 -12.17
CA GLU A 71 -5.18 -28.81 -11.99
C GLU A 71 -5.30 -27.80 -10.85
N ARG A 72 -4.26 -27.68 -10.01
CA ARG A 72 -4.19 -26.75 -8.88
C ARG A 72 -3.83 -25.32 -9.29
N GLN A 73 -3.68 -25.04 -10.59
CA GLN A 73 -2.93 -23.88 -11.12
C GLN A 73 -3.79 -22.64 -11.45
N THR A 74 -5.05 -22.55 -11.02
CA THR A 74 -5.88 -21.33 -11.16
C THR A 74 -5.57 -20.31 -10.08
N VAL A 75 -4.30 -19.98 -9.92
CA VAL A 75 -3.81 -19.16 -8.80
C VAL A 75 -3.69 -17.71 -9.20
N PHE A 76 -4.28 -16.81 -8.41
CA PHE A 76 -4.02 -15.38 -8.52
C PHE A 76 -2.85 -15.00 -7.63
N ILE A 77 -1.77 -14.51 -8.24
CA ILE A 77 -0.59 -14.00 -7.54
C ILE A 77 -0.58 -12.48 -7.64
N GLY A 78 -0.66 -11.82 -6.48
CA GLY A 78 -0.70 -10.36 -6.36
C GLY A 78 0.42 -9.82 -5.48
N LYS A 79 0.66 -8.51 -5.57
CA LYS A 79 1.52 -7.80 -4.61
C LYS A 79 0.82 -7.65 -3.27
N SER A 80 1.57 -7.71 -2.17
CA SER A 80 1.03 -7.43 -0.85
C SER A 80 0.73 -5.93 -0.67
N MET A 81 -0.51 -5.58 -0.28
CA MET A 81 -1.03 -4.19 -0.21
C MET A 81 -1.22 -3.72 1.25
N THR A 82 -0.97 -2.42 1.52
CA THR A 82 -1.31 -1.74 2.79
C THR A 82 -2.81 -1.61 2.90
N GLU A 83 -3.28 -1.32 4.12
CA GLU A 83 -4.68 -1.00 4.35
C GLU A 83 -5.15 0.23 3.56
N ALA A 84 -4.32 1.28 3.47
CA ALA A 84 -4.66 2.46 2.69
C ALA A 84 -4.81 2.14 1.19
N GLU A 85 -3.87 1.36 0.63
CA GLU A 85 -3.96 0.92 -0.76
C GLU A 85 -5.18 0.01 -0.98
N ARG A 86 -5.47 -0.91 -0.06
CA ARG A 86 -6.67 -1.77 -0.11
C ARG A 86 -7.95 -0.93 -0.08
N SER A 87 -8.03 0.08 0.80
CA SER A 87 -9.18 0.99 0.87
C SER A 87 -9.38 1.71 -0.44
N ARG A 88 -8.32 2.31 -1.00
CA ARG A 88 -8.37 2.96 -2.31
C ARG A 88 -8.82 1.99 -3.41
N HIS A 89 -8.32 0.76 -3.40
CA HIS A 89 -8.68 -0.25 -4.39
C HIS A 89 -10.13 -0.74 -4.21
N LYS A 90 -10.67 -0.72 -2.99
CA LYS A 90 -12.09 -0.97 -2.68
C LYS A 90 -12.96 0.17 -3.19
N GLU A 91 -12.56 1.42 -2.98
CA GLU A 91 -13.24 2.61 -3.48
C GLU A 91 -13.32 2.61 -5.02
N LEU A 92 -12.21 2.30 -5.71
CA LEU A 92 -12.20 2.19 -7.17
C LEU A 92 -13.17 1.13 -7.68
N ARG A 93 -13.26 -0.02 -7.00
CA ARG A 93 -14.23 -1.08 -7.35
C ARG A 93 -15.66 -0.63 -7.09
N ALA A 94 -15.91 0.05 -5.97
CA ALA A 94 -17.22 0.60 -5.65
C ALA A 94 -17.66 1.64 -6.70
N GLU A 95 -16.73 2.50 -7.13
CA GLU A 95 -16.98 3.49 -8.18
C GLU A 95 -17.30 2.85 -9.53
N ALA A 96 -16.50 1.87 -9.96
CA ALA A 96 -16.76 1.12 -11.18
C ALA A 96 -18.13 0.43 -11.16
N ASN A 97 -18.46 -0.21 -10.03
CA ASN A 97 -19.77 -0.85 -9.84
C ASN A 97 -20.92 0.16 -9.89
N ARG A 98 -20.76 1.32 -9.24
CA ARG A 98 -21.75 2.40 -9.26
C ARG A 98 -22.04 2.87 -10.69
N ARG A 99 -21.00 3.14 -11.48
CA ARG A 99 -21.16 3.57 -12.88
C ARG A 99 -21.79 2.50 -13.75
N ASN A 100 -21.38 1.24 -13.58
CA ASN A 100 -21.99 0.11 -14.28
C ASN A 100 -23.48 -0.02 -13.96
N GLN A 101 -23.86 0.19 -12.70
CA GLN A 101 -25.26 0.16 -12.29
C GLN A 101 -26.07 1.30 -12.90
N MET A 102 -25.54 2.53 -12.86
CA MET A 102 -26.25 3.74 -13.31
C MET A 102 -26.36 3.83 -14.84
N GLU A 103 -25.27 3.61 -15.56
CA GLU A 103 -25.18 3.87 -17.00
C GLU A 103 -25.45 2.62 -17.86
N TYR A 104 -25.23 1.43 -17.29
CA TYR A 104 -25.15 0.18 -18.07
C TYR A 104 -25.98 -0.97 -17.49
N GLN A 105 -26.96 -0.68 -16.62
CA GLN A 105 -27.88 -1.68 -16.03
C GLN A 105 -27.17 -2.86 -15.36
N GLY A 106 -25.99 -2.62 -14.79
CA GLY A 106 -25.17 -3.64 -14.13
C GLY A 106 -24.19 -4.38 -15.05
N ASN A 107 -24.18 -4.08 -16.36
CA ASN A 107 -23.17 -4.63 -17.27
C ASN A 107 -21.77 -4.08 -16.93
N LYS A 108 -20.76 -4.96 -16.96
CA LYS A 108 -19.37 -4.64 -16.58
C LYS A 108 -18.62 -3.87 -17.66
N VAL A 109 -19.00 -2.62 -17.89
CA VAL A 109 -18.35 -1.73 -18.86
C VAL A 109 -17.17 -0.99 -18.24
N TYR A 110 -17.33 -0.45 -17.04
CA TYR A 110 -16.25 0.13 -16.25
C TYR A 110 -15.57 -0.93 -15.39
N VAL A 111 -14.24 -0.95 -15.43
CA VAL A 111 -13.38 -1.87 -14.69
C VAL A 111 -12.22 -1.13 -14.05
N VAL A 112 -11.70 -1.70 -12.96
CA VAL A 112 -10.49 -1.17 -12.32
C VAL A 112 -9.27 -1.74 -13.05
N TYR A 113 -8.44 -0.85 -13.60
CA TYR A 113 -7.19 -1.18 -14.27
C TYR A 113 -6.11 -0.20 -13.85
N ARG A 114 -4.97 -0.71 -13.35
CA ARG A 114 -3.81 0.10 -12.90
C ARG A 114 -4.22 1.28 -12.00
N ASP A 115 -4.96 0.98 -10.94
CA ASP A 115 -5.43 1.96 -9.95
C ASP A 115 -6.35 3.07 -10.49
N MET A 116 -7.02 2.82 -11.61
CA MET A 116 -7.97 3.73 -12.23
C MET A 116 -9.24 3.00 -12.66
N VAL A 117 -10.36 3.72 -12.72
CA VAL A 117 -11.60 3.23 -13.32
C VAL A 117 -11.63 3.65 -14.78
N ILE A 118 -11.63 2.67 -15.68
CA ILE A 118 -11.65 2.90 -17.14
C ILE A 118 -12.73 2.03 -17.79
N LYS A 119 -13.13 2.34 -19.02
CA LYS A 119 -13.97 1.43 -19.80
C LYS A 119 -13.13 0.26 -20.29
N SER A 120 -13.71 -0.93 -20.28
CA SER A 120 -13.04 -2.17 -20.68
C SER A 120 -12.55 -2.12 -22.13
N GLY A 121 -13.29 -1.47 -23.03
CA GLY A 121 -12.91 -1.26 -24.43
C GLY A 121 -11.65 -0.41 -24.63
N ASP A 122 -11.28 0.44 -23.67
CA ASP A 122 -10.13 1.35 -23.79
C ASP A 122 -8.80 0.68 -23.38
N ILE A 123 -8.86 -0.50 -22.73
CA ILE A 123 -7.67 -1.21 -22.23
C ILE A 123 -6.60 -1.45 -23.31
N PRO A 124 -6.92 -1.90 -24.53
CA PRO A 124 -5.91 -2.15 -25.57
C PRO A 124 -5.11 -0.89 -25.94
N ALA A 125 -5.76 0.26 -26.05
CA ALA A 125 -5.09 1.54 -26.30
C ALA A 125 -4.13 1.89 -25.15
N TRP A 126 -4.58 1.68 -23.91
CA TRP A 126 -3.78 1.89 -22.70
C TRP A 126 -2.63 0.89 -22.54
N LYS A 127 -2.67 -0.30 -23.16
CA LYS A 127 -1.51 -1.21 -23.15
C LYS A 127 -0.38 -0.67 -24.04
N THR A 128 -0.74 -0.17 -25.22
CA THR A 128 0.19 0.30 -26.25
C THR A 128 0.96 1.55 -25.79
N SER A 129 0.28 2.53 -25.21
CA SER A 129 0.91 3.80 -24.78
C SER A 129 2.00 3.61 -23.72
N PHE A 130 1.89 2.58 -22.87
CA PHE A 130 2.84 2.32 -21.78
C PHE A 130 4.05 1.49 -22.20
N GLN A 131 3.98 0.74 -23.30
CA GLN A 131 5.16 0.06 -23.85
C GLN A 131 6.11 1.09 -24.45
N LYS A 132 5.57 2.10 -25.16
CA LYS A 132 6.33 3.20 -25.75
C LYS A 132 7.13 4.04 -24.73
N THR A 133 6.65 4.14 -23.48
CA THR A 133 7.33 4.88 -22.41
C THR A 133 8.50 4.09 -21.79
N LYS A 134 8.49 2.75 -21.88
CA LYS A 134 9.60 1.91 -21.37
C LYS A 134 10.76 1.77 -22.36
N GLU A 135 10.50 1.99 -23.65
CA GLU A 135 11.50 1.80 -24.72
C GLU A 135 12.32 3.07 -25.04
N ASN A 136 11.94 4.24 -24.51
CA ASN A 136 12.71 5.48 -24.68
C ASN A 136 13.23 5.97 -23.32
N PRO A 137 14.42 5.54 -22.86
CA PRO A 137 15.09 6.28 -21.80
C PRO A 137 15.35 7.70 -22.34
N SER A 138 14.86 8.70 -21.61
CA SER A 138 15.07 10.11 -21.93
C SER A 138 16.56 10.36 -22.19
N PRO A 139 16.95 11.10 -23.24
CA PRO A 139 18.35 11.43 -23.45
C PRO A 139 18.85 12.22 -22.23
N ASN A 140 19.95 11.74 -21.64
CA ASN A 140 20.65 12.40 -20.54
C ASN A 140 20.84 13.88 -20.88
N ASN A 141 20.45 14.76 -19.95
CA ASN A 141 20.82 16.16 -19.94
C ASN A 141 21.61 16.41 -18.64
#